data_AF-A0A0Q6VDR9-F1
#
_entry.id   AF-A0A0Q6VDR9-F1
#
_cell.length_a   1.000
_cell.length_b   1.000
_cell.length_c   1.000
_cell.angle_alpha   90.00
_cell.angle_beta   90.00
_cell.angle_gamma   90.00
#
_symmetry.space_group_name_H-M   'P 1'
#
loop_
_entity.id
_entity.type
_entity.pdbx_description
1 polymer ?
#
loop_
_entity_poly.entity_id
_entity_poly.type
_entity_poly.pdbx_seq_one_letter_code
_entity_poly.pdbx_strand_id
1 'polypeptide(L)'
;MTVSAVPLPHADRPLYFPGQVLAADDLTAAQDVDTGLRHLHHRMLHGWGIASGLGVTGRRGDATVSIGAGYALDSTGRELVVPDPVAVPVPPVVAGPDGRPRGFALVVRWTSDEDAVVVDRPGACGTEGAVRRSDAPQVLWLDPPAVRVGHDIVLALAAVEGCALAGAPELASRRLLNPPPTPYAACGRTASGDTGWQVRTGPAGLPYAVVADVDTSEAGFGDTPAYLARLDGLRMLDAALSPTGRPALLDGTPYVEAAEPGRFRCVVPLPPGTGWGDGTQVDVNPSDVVGSAALTDLVTTTLRWSVEWIGLQS
;
A
#
# COMPACT_ATOMS: atom_id res chain seq x y z
N MET A 1 -21.01 3.92 -15.28
CA MET A 1 -20.74 5.01 -14.32
C MET A 1 -20.46 6.27 -15.11
N THR A 2 -21.43 7.18 -15.21
CA THR A 2 -21.21 8.51 -15.79
C THR A 2 -20.55 9.36 -14.72
N VAL A 3 -19.22 9.53 -14.82
CA VAL A 3 -18.52 10.58 -14.07
C VAL A 3 -19.21 11.88 -14.44
N SER A 4 -19.79 12.59 -13.45
CA SER A 4 -20.26 13.95 -13.67
C SER A 4 -19.11 14.72 -14.32
N ALA A 5 -19.30 15.18 -15.55
CA ALA A 5 -18.23 15.75 -16.35
C ALA A 5 -17.91 17.16 -15.84
N VAL A 6 -17.15 17.22 -14.74
CA VAL A 6 -16.56 18.47 -14.26
C VAL A 6 -15.77 19.05 -15.43
N PRO A 7 -16.12 20.27 -15.92
CA PRO A 7 -15.44 20.88 -17.05
C PRO A 7 -13.92 20.91 -16.86
N LEU A 8 -13.18 20.87 -17.97
CA LEU A 8 -11.75 21.14 -17.94
C LEU A 8 -11.57 22.64 -17.63
N PRO A 9 -10.65 22.99 -16.72
CA PRO A 9 -10.38 24.40 -16.42
C PRO A 9 -9.76 25.10 -17.64
N HIS A 10 -10.02 26.40 -17.77
CA HIS A 10 -9.29 27.25 -18.72
C HIS A 10 -7.83 27.37 -18.27
N ALA A 11 -6.91 27.29 -19.23
CA ALA A 11 -5.46 27.38 -18.96
C ALA A 11 -4.90 28.81 -19.11
N ASP A 12 -5.79 29.80 -19.22
CA ASP A 12 -5.42 31.20 -19.39
C ASP A 12 -5.12 31.82 -18.01
N ARG A 13 -3.85 32.09 -17.75
CA ARG A 13 -3.40 32.70 -16.49
C ARG A 13 -3.48 34.22 -16.60
N PRO A 14 -4.04 34.93 -15.59
CA PRO A 14 -3.95 36.38 -15.54
C PRO A 14 -2.50 36.85 -15.62
N LEU A 15 -2.25 37.88 -16.43
CA LEU A 15 -0.97 38.58 -16.51
C LEU A 15 -1.08 39.93 -15.82
N TYR A 16 0.00 40.34 -15.17
CA TYR A 16 0.06 41.60 -14.43
C TYR A 16 1.14 42.52 -15.01
N PHE A 17 0.90 43.83 -15.00
CA PHE A 17 1.89 44.83 -15.41
C PHE A 17 2.05 45.96 -14.39
N PRO A 18 3.21 46.64 -14.35
CA PRO A 18 3.44 47.74 -13.42
C PRO A 18 2.42 48.87 -13.57
N GLY A 19 1.84 49.32 -12.45
CA GLY A 19 0.83 50.38 -12.42
C GLY A 19 -0.60 49.92 -12.71
N GLN A 20 -0.83 48.62 -12.96
CA GLN A 20 -2.17 48.07 -13.07
C GLN A 20 -2.91 48.13 -11.72
N VAL A 21 -4.19 48.52 -11.76
CA VAL A 21 -5.12 48.36 -10.64
C VAL A 21 -5.68 46.95 -10.70
N LEU A 22 -5.54 46.17 -9.62
CA LEU A 22 -6.12 44.83 -9.53
C LEU A 22 -7.52 44.90 -8.92
N ALA A 23 -8.48 44.29 -9.61
CA ALA A 23 -9.84 44.11 -9.13
C ALA A 23 -10.00 42.76 -8.43
N ALA A 24 -11.13 42.58 -7.73
CA ALA A 24 -11.51 41.29 -7.16
C ALA A 24 -11.56 40.21 -8.24
N ASP A 25 -12.15 40.52 -9.41
CA ASP A 25 -12.26 39.61 -10.54
C ASP A 25 -10.90 39.08 -11.04
N ASP A 26 -9.86 39.92 -11.04
CA ASP A 26 -8.51 39.51 -11.45
C ASP A 26 -7.92 38.46 -10.47
N LEU A 27 -8.12 38.69 -9.17
CA LEU A 27 -7.63 37.80 -8.11
C LEU A 27 -8.43 36.50 -8.06
N THR A 28 -9.75 36.58 -8.22
CA THR A 28 -10.64 35.41 -8.33
C THR A 28 -10.28 34.57 -9.53
N ALA A 29 -10.07 35.17 -10.70
CA ALA A 29 -9.64 34.44 -11.90
C ALA A 29 -8.31 33.70 -11.69
N ALA A 30 -7.35 34.31 -10.98
CA ALA A 30 -6.09 33.64 -10.65
C ALA A 30 -6.29 32.43 -9.72
N GLN A 31 -7.17 32.54 -8.72
CA GLN A 31 -7.50 31.45 -7.79
C GLN A 31 -8.27 30.31 -8.47
N ASP A 32 -9.19 30.64 -9.37
CA ASP A 32 -9.99 29.67 -10.12
C ASP A 32 -9.11 28.80 -11.03
N VAL A 33 -8.13 29.42 -11.71
CA VAL A 33 -7.18 28.68 -12.56
C VAL A 33 -6.32 27.73 -11.73
N ASP A 34 -5.76 28.18 -10.60
CA ASP A 34 -4.93 27.33 -9.74
C ASP A 34 -5.75 26.16 -9.15
N THR A 35 -6.91 26.47 -8.57
CA THR A 35 -7.82 25.48 -7.98
C THR A 35 -8.30 24.48 -9.03
N GLY A 36 -8.68 24.96 -10.21
CA GLY A 36 -9.11 24.13 -11.33
C GLY A 36 -8.04 23.16 -11.81
N LEU A 37 -6.80 23.65 -12.01
CA LEU A 37 -5.66 22.82 -12.42
C LEU A 37 -5.26 21.81 -11.34
N ARG A 38 -5.33 22.19 -10.06
CA ARG A 38 -5.04 21.30 -8.93
C ARG A 38 -6.09 20.19 -8.81
N HIS A 39 -7.38 20.52 -8.87
CA HIS A 39 -8.44 19.51 -8.89
C HIS A 39 -8.33 18.59 -10.12
N LEU A 40 -7.95 19.13 -11.28
CA LEU A 40 -7.67 18.32 -12.47
C LEU A 40 -6.52 17.33 -12.22
N HIS A 41 -5.40 17.80 -11.67
CA HIS A 41 -4.25 16.97 -11.31
C HIS A 41 -4.66 15.83 -10.38
N HIS A 42 -5.40 16.14 -9.31
CA HIS A 42 -5.88 15.14 -8.35
C HIS A 42 -6.75 14.07 -9.01
N ARG A 43 -7.81 14.47 -9.73
CA ARG A 43 -8.73 13.48 -10.31
C ARG A 43 -8.15 12.69 -11.47
N MET A 44 -7.19 13.25 -12.20
CA MET A 44 -6.57 12.58 -13.36
C MET A 44 -5.40 11.68 -12.98
N LEU A 45 -4.64 12.01 -11.92
CA LEU A 45 -3.39 11.31 -11.60
C LEU A 45 -3.44 10.50 -10.29
N HIS A 46 -4.31 10.87 -9.35
CA HIS A 46 -4.33 10.26 -8.00
C HIS A 46 -5.61 9.49 -7.69
N GLY A 47 -6.71 9.79 -8.39
CA GLY A 47 -8.02 9.21 -8.09
C GLY A 47 -8.65 9.88 -6.88
N TRP A 48 -9.27 9.10 -5.99
CA TRP A 48 -10.00 9.61 -4.82
C TRP A 48 -9.87 8.67 -3.60
N GLY A 49 -10.37 9.03 -2.43
CA GLY A 49 -10.32 8.23 -1.20
C GLY A 49 -9.53 8.89 -0.07
N ILE A 50 -9.33 8.15 1.03
CA ILE A 50 -8.58 8.60 2.22
C ILE A 50 -7.07 8.50 1.97
N ALA A 51 -6.36 9.61 1.91
CA ALA A 51 -4.92 9.66 1.68
C ALA A 51 -4.11 9.46 2.96
N SER A 52 -4.58 10.03 4.08
CA SER A 52 -3.92 9.90 5.39
C SER A 52 -4.93 10.15 6.52
N GLY A 53 -4.74 9.48 7.65
CA GLY A 53 -5.52 9.71 8.87
C GLY A 53 -7.00 9.33 8.74
N LEU A 54 -7.89 10.20 9.23
CA LEU A 54 -9.35 10.02 9.26
C LEU A 54 -9.79 8.70 9.91
N GLY A 55 -9.02 8.24 10.90
CA GLY A 55 -9.33 7.04 11.67
C GLY A 55 -10.58 7.25 12.52
N VAL A 56 -11.48 6.27 12.55
CA VAL A 56 -12.73 6.33 13.29
C VAL A 56 -12.65 5.41 14.51
N THR A 57 -13.00 5.91 15.68
CA THR A 57 -13.05 5.13 16.93
C THR A 57 -14.40 5.31 17.64
N GLY A 58 -14.91 4.20 18.20
CA GLY A 58 -16.15 4.13 18.96
C GLY A 58 -16.41 2.71 19.45
N ARG A 59 -17.18 2.56 20.53
CA ARG A 59 -17.52 1.29 21.17
C ARG A 59 -19.03 1.17 21.33
N ARG A 60 -19.51 -0.07 21.53
CA ARG A 60 -20.92 -0.32 21.86
C ARG A 60 -21.33 0.53 23.06
N GLY A 61 -22.48 1.20 22.95
CA GLY A 61 -23.03 2.08 23.99
C GLY A 61 -22.56 3.53 23.91
N ASP A 62 -21.57 3.84 23.07
CA ASP A 62 -21.13 5.24 22.90
C ASP A 62 -22.21 6.02 22.12
N ALA A 63 -22.51 7.23 22.61
CA ALA A 63 -23.38 8.20 21.93
C ALA A 63 -22.61 9.13 20.96
N THR A 64 -21.29 8.96 20.86
CA THR A 64 -20.42 9.75 19.98
C THR A 64 -19.36 8.87 19.35
N VAL A 65 -18.91 9.25 18.17
CA VAL A 65 -17.78 8.63 17.44
C VAL A 65 -16.69 9.68 17.29
N SER A 66 -15.43 9.29 17.53
CA SER A 66 -14.28 10.17 17.31
C SER A 66 -13.66 9.90 15.95
N ILE A 67 -13.32 10.96 15.22
CA ILE A 67 -12.62 10.93 13.95
C ILE A 67 -11.29 11.65 14.15
N GLY A 68 -10.18 11.00 13.82
CA GLY A 68 -8.86 11.64 13.85
C GLY A 68 -8.67 12.64 12.70
N ALA A 69 -7.72 13.57 12.87
CA ALA A 69 -7.28 14.44 11.79
C ALA A 69 -6.84 13.63 10.56
N GLY A 70 -6.94 14.23 9.37
CA GLY A 70 -6.52 13.59 8.14
C GLY A 70 -6.96 14.31 6.87
N TYR A 71 -6.76 13.62 5.76
CA TYR A 71 -6.87 14.17 4.42
C TYR A 71 -7.45 13.12 3.47
N ALA A 72 -8.41 13.54 2.65
CA ALA A 72 -9.00 12.72 1.60
C ALA A 72 -9.21 13.53 0.32
N LEU A 73 -9.38 12.83 -0.79
CA LEU A 73 -9.77 13.38 -2.08
C LEU A 73 -11.14 12.84 -2.49
N ASP A 74 -12.00 13.69 -3.04
CA ASP A 74 -13.22 13.25 -3.73
C ASP A 74 -12.94 12.94 -5.22
N SER A 75 -13.90 12.30 -5.90
CA SER A 75 -13.78 11.90 -7.31
C SER A 75 -13.69 13.07 -8.29
N THR A 76 -13.97 14.29 -7.83
CA THR A 76 -13.81 15.52 -8.61
C THR A 76 -12.44 16.19 -8.40
N GLY A 77 -11.62 15.64 -7.51
CA GLY A 77 -10.27 16.09 -7.19
C GLY A 77 -10.22 17.11 -6.05
N ARG A 78 -11.33 17.29 -5.33
CA ARG A 78 -11.41 18.25 -4.22
C ARG A 78 -10.79 17.68 -2.96
N GLU A 79 -10.16 18.57 -2.22
CA GLU A 79 -9.44 18.27 -0.99
C GLU A 79 -10.36 18.33 0.22
N LEU A 80 -10.40 17.24 0.98
CA LEU A 80 -11.17 17.14 2.22
C LEU A 80 -10.18 17.12 3.39
N VAL A 81 -9.86 18.30 3.91
CA VAL A 81 -8.90 18.49 4.98
C VAL A 81 -9.64 18.55 6.32
N VAL A 82 -9.35 17.61 7.22
CA VAL A 82 -9.82 17.62 8.61
C VAL A 82 -8.59 17.82 9.49
N PRO A 83 -8.28 19.07 9.88
CA PRO A 83 -7.00 19.38 10.52
C PRO A 83 -6.88 18.87 11.96
N ASP A 84 -8.01 18.74 12.65
CA ASP A 84 -8.08 18.36 14.07
C ASP A 84 -9.07 17.20 14.28
N PRO A 85 -8.91 16.39 15.34
CA PRO A 85 -9.89 15.37 15.68
C PRO A 85 -11.29 15.96 15.95
N VAL A 86 -12.32 15.28 15.46
CA VAL A 86 -13.73 15.70 15.59
C VAL A 86 -14.54 14.61 16.28
N ALA A 87 -15.31 14.98 17.30
CA ALA A 87 -16.31 14.12 17.92
C ALA A 87 -17.68 14.35 17.26
N VAL A 88 -18.30 13.28 16.76
CA VAL A 88 -19.58 13.32 16.03
C VAL A 88 -20.64 12.57 16.84
N PRO A 89 -21.77 13.19 17.20
CA PRO A 89 -22.87 12.49 17.86
C PRO A 89 -23.47 11.42 16.93
N VAL A 90 -23.88 10.29 17.48
CA VAL A 90 -24.61 9.27 16.72
C VAL A 90 -26.03 9.76 16.39
N PRO A 91 -26.63 9.30 15.29
CA PRO A 91 -28.02 9.61 14.96
C PRO A 91 -28.99 9.26 16.12
N PRO A 92 -29.93 10.15 16.47
CA PRO A 92 -30.86 9.94 17.57
C PRO A 92 -31.99 8.99 17.17
N VAL A 93 -31.68 7.70 17.03
CA VAL A 93 -32.63 6.66 16.60
C VAL A 93 -32.79 5.60 17.69
N VAL A 94 -34.04 5.31 18.06
CA VAL A 94 -34.38 4.28 19.06
C VAL A 94 -34.19 2.88 18.48
N ALA A 95 -34.72 2.60 17.30
CA ALA A 95 -34.52 1.36 16.55
C ALA A 95 -34.83 1.57 15.06
N GLY A 96 -34.44 0.62 14.21
CA GLY A 96 -34.87 0.54 12.82
C GLY A 96 -36.36 0.18 12.67
N PRO A 97 -36.93 0.27 11.45
CA PRO A 97 -38.35 0.00 11.20
C PRO A 97 -38.80 -1.42 11.59
N ASP A 98 -37.87 -2.37 11.64
CA ASP A 98 -38.05 -3.77 12.01
C ASP A 98 -37.72 -4.07 13.50
N GLY A 99 -37.46 -3.03 14.30
CA GLY A 99 -37.09 -3.15 15.70
C GLY A 99 -35.64 -3.63 15.93
N ARG A 100 -34.79 -3.59 14.89
CA ARG A 100 -33.36 -3.96 14.97
C ARG A 100 -32.47 -2.73 14.90
N PRO A 101 -31.15 -2.85 15.20
CA PRO A 101 -30.21 -1.74 15.00
C PRO A 101 -30.23 -1.20 13.56
N ARG A 102 -30.33 0.13 13.42
CA ARG A 102 -30.36 0.81 12.11
C ARG A 102 -28.95 1.10 11.63
N GLY A 103 -28.63 0.74 10.39
CA GLY A 103 -27.32 1.01 9.78
C GLY A 103 -27.21 2.43 9.22
N PHE A 104 -26.05 3.05 9.43
CA PHE A 104 -25.66 4.35 8.90
C PHE A 104 -24.23 4.30 8.34
N ALA A 105 -23.96 5.18 7.37
CA ALA A 105 -22.61 5.47 6.90
C ALA A 105 -22.15 6.81 7.46
N LEU A 106 -21.00 6.82 8.15
CA LEU A 106 -20.30 8.05 8.52
C LEU A 106 -19.41 8.47 7.37
N VAL A 107 -19.59 9.68 6.86
CA VAL A 107 -18.85 10.17 5.68
C VAL A 107 -18.23 11.54 5.93
N VAL A 108 -17.16 11.83 5.18
CA VAL A 108 -16.67 13.19 4.96
C VAL A 108 -16.95 13.60 3.50
N ARG A 109 -17.40 14.84 3.30
CA ARG A 109 -17.91 15.34 2.01
C ARG A 109 -17.49 16.80 1.81
N TRP A 110 -17.27 17.18 0.55
CA TRP A 110 -17.06 18.58 0.16
C TRP A 110 -18.27 19.47 0.51
N THR A 111 -18.00 20.65 1.06
CA THR A 111 -19.02 21.67 1.36
C THR A 111 -19.33 22.47 0.10
N SER A 112 -20.59 22.47 -0.33
CA SER A 112 -20.98 23.23 -1.51
C SER A 112 -20.86 24.74 -1.25
N ASP A 113 -20.76 25.54 -2.32
CA ASP A 113 -20.73 27.00 -2.20
C ASP A 113 -21.98 27.56 -1.50
N GLU A 114 -23.12 26.89 -1.65
CA GLU A 114 -24.39 27.26 -1.02
C GLU A 114 -24.40 26.98 0.50
N ASP A 115 -23.70 25.92 0.92
CA ASP A 115 -23.62 25.50 2.32
C ASP A 115 -22.41 26.07 3.06
N ALA A 116 -21.49 26.71 2.34
CA ALA A 116 -20.24 27.18 2.90
C ALA A 116 -20.47 28.39 3.82
N VAL A 117 -19.75 28.41 4.95
CA VAL A 117 -19.75 29.58 5.83
C VAL A 117 -18.99 30.70 5.13
N VAL A 118 -19.69 31.82 4.90
CA VAL A 118 -19.15 33.03 4.29
C VAL A 118 -19.00 34.11 5.36
N VAL A 119 -17.87 34.81 5.33
CA VAL A 119 -17.63 36.01 6.13
C VAL A 119 -17.67 37.21 5.20
N ASP A 120 -18.59 38.13 5.46
CA ASP A 120 -18.70 39.40 4.75
C ASP A 120 -17.93 40.51 5.47
N ARG A 121 -17.52 41.52 4.71
CA ARG A 121 -16.87 42.71 5.24
C ARG A 121 -17.42 43.97 4.56
N PRO A 122 -17.72 45.04 5.32
CA PRO A 122 -18.03 46.33 4.73
C PRO A 122 -16.79 46.90 4.02
N GLY A 123 -17.03 47.60 2.93
CA GLY A 123 -16.07 48.30 2.10
C GLY A 123 -16.29 49.80 2.08
N ALA A 124 -15.42 50.51 1.35
CA ALA A 124 -15.55 51.95 1.16
C ALA A 124 -16.82 52.29 0.38
N CYS A 125 -17.36 53.49 0.61
CA CYS A 125 -18.55 54.00 -0.08
C CYS A 125 -19.81 53.13 0.13
N GLY A 126 -19.92 52.43 1.27
CA GLY A 126 -21.10 51.62 1.61
C GLY A 126 -21.21 50.31 0.84
N THR A 127 -20.12 49.84 0.22
CA THR A 127 -20.08 48.49 -0.36
C THR A 127 -19.95 47.44 0.73
N GLU A 128 -20.27 46.20 0.42
CA GLU A 128 -20.06 45.03 1.27
C GLU A 128 -19.79 43.83 0.35
N GLY A 129 -19.02 42.86 0.83
CA GLY A 129 -18.84 41.62 0.09
C GLY A 129 -18.11 40.54 0.89
N ALA A 130 -18.23 39.32 0.37
CA ALA A 130 -17.59 38.13 0.91
C ALA A 130 -16.07 38.24 0.84
N VAL A 131 -15.40 38.02 1.97
CA VAL A 131 -13.92 38.03 2.06
C VAL A 131 -13.34 36.66 2.36
N ARG A 132 -14.16 35.72 2.82
CA ARG A 132 -13.74 34.35 3.10
C ARG A 132 -14.91 33.39 2.94
N ARG A 133 -14.69 32.31 2.21
CA ARG A 133 -15.53 31.12 2.20
C ARG A 133 -14.77 29.97 2.84
N SER A 134 -15.42 29.21 3.71
CA SER A 134 -14.80 28.05 4.35
C SER A 134 -15.07 26.79 3.52
N ASP A 135 -13.99 26.17 3.05
CA ASP A 135 -14.02 24.87 2.35
C ASP A 135 -13.85 23.67 3.30
N ALA A 136 -13.94 23.91 4.62
CA ALA A 136 -13.91 22.86 5.62
C ALA A 136 -14.97 21.80 5.27
N PRO A 137 -14.60 20.51 5.17
CA PRO A 137 -15.52 19.48 4.71
C PRO A 137 -16.58 19.21 5.78
N GLN A 138 -17.75 18.77 5.34
CA GLN A 138 -18.81 18.30 6.23
C GLN A 138 -18.54 16.86 6.66
N VAL A 139 -18.78 16.58 7.93
CA VAL A 139 -18.83 15.22 8.48
C VAL A 139 -20.25 14.92 8.89
N LEU A 140 -20.83 13.87 8.33
CA LEU A 140 -22.25 13.57 8.53
C LEU A 140 -22.56 12.08 8.47
N TRP A 141 -23.70 11.72 9.06
CA TRP A 141 -24.29 10.40 8.96
C TRP A 141 -25.30 10.36 7.82
N LEU A 142 -25.20 9.35 6.97
CA LEU A 142 -26.12 9.10 5.87
C LEU A 142 -26.74 7.72 6.00
N ASP A 143 -27.97 7.56 5.48
CA ASP A 143 -28.48 6.24 5.16
C ASP A 143 -27.59 5.63 4.05
N PRO A 144 -27.14 4.37 4.14
CA PRO A 144 -26.21 3.79 3.17
C PRO A 144 -26.63 3.94 1.69
N PRO A 145 -27.92 3.82 1.32
CA PRO A 145 -28.36 4.06 -0.06
C PRO A 145 -28.25 5.52 -0.53
N ALA A 146 -28.15 6.49 0.39
CA ALA A 146 -28.00 7.91 0.07
C ALA A 146 -26.54 8.33 -0.15
N VAL A 147 -25.58 7.43 0.09
CA VAL A 147 -24.15 7.68 -0.12
C VAL A 147 -23.86 7.78 -1.61
N ARG A 148 -23.31 8.93 -2.03
CA ARG A 148 -22.91 9.20 -3.41
C ARG A 148 -21.48 8.73 -3.62
N VAL A 149 -21.32 7.67 -4.40
CA VAL A 149 -20.01 7.10 -4.71
C VAL A 149 -19.09 8.16 -5.30
N GLY A 150 -17.87 8.26 -4.75
CA GLY A 150 -16.86 9.21 -5.19
C GLY A 150 -16.96 10.61 -4.57
N HIS A 151 -18.15 11.09 -4.26
CA HIS A 151 -18.35 12.40 -3.63
C HIS A 151 -18.36 12.33 -2.09
N ASP A 152 -18.85 11.21 -1.56
CA ASP A 152 -18.96 10.98 -0.13
C ASP A 152 -17.93 9.93 0.28
N ILE A 153 -16.91 10.35 1.02
CA ILE A 153 -15.84 9.45 1.46
C ILE A 153 -16.28 8.75 2.73
N VAL A 154 -16.61 7.46 2.60
CA VAL A 154 -17.04 6.62 3.72
C VAL A 154 -15.87 6.40 4.68
N LEU A 155 -16.05 6.83 5.92
CA LEU A 155 -15.09 6.67 7.02
C LEU A 155 -15.39 5.43 7.86
N ALA A 156 -16.67 5.09 8.04
CA ALA A 156 -17.10 3.86 8.70
C ALA A 156 -18.58 3.55 8.39
N LEU A 157 -18.97 2.29 8.55
CA LEU A 157 -20.36 1.90 8.73
C LEU A 157 -20.63 1.65 10.21
N ALA A 158 -21.80 2.03 10.71
CA ALA A 158 -22.18 1.78 12.09
C ALA A 158 -23.66 1.42 12.21
N ALA A 159 -23.97 0.52 13.15
CA ALA A 159 -25.33 0.23 13.55
C ALA A 159 -25.66 1.02 14.82
N VAL A 160 -26.85 1.62 14.86
CA VAL A 160 -27.31 2.49 15.95
C VAL A 160 -28.63 1.97 16.49
N GLU A 161 -28.73 1.90 17.81
CA GLU A 161 -29.92 1.50 18.55
C GLU A 161 -29.91 2.20 19.90
N GLY A 162 -31.07 2.65 20.38
CA GLY A 162 -31.20 3.36 21.64
C GLY A 162 -30.36 4.64 21.71
N CYS A 163 -30.22 5.37 20.60
CA CYS A 163 -29.37 6.56 20.48
C CYS A 163 -27.88 6.32 20.81
N ALA A 164 -27.41 5.09 20.65
CA ALA A 164 -26.03 4.69 20.89
C ALA A 164 -25.54 3.69 19.82
N LEU A 165 -24.23 3.52 19.72
CA LEU A 165 -23.65 2.49 18.87
C LEU A 165 -24.06 1.08 19.35
N ALA A 166 -24.64 0.27 18.46
CA ALA A 166 -24.96 -1.14 18.75
C ALA A 166 -23.70 -2.04 18.71
N GLY A 167 -22.59 -1.54 18.17
CA GLY A 167 -21.30 -2.22 18.06
C GLY A 167 -20.19 -1.25 17.66
N ALA A 168 -18.94 -1.73 17.58
CA ALA A 168 -17.85 -0.90 17.07
C ALA A 168 -18.09 -0.54 15.59
N PRO A 169 -17.71 0.67 15.13
CA PRO A 169 -17.82 1.04 13.72
C PRO A 169 -16.98 0.11 12.82
N GLU A 170 -17.55 -0.32 11.71
CA GLU A 170 -16.89 -1.16 10.71
C GLU A 170 -16.12 -0.29 9.71
N LEU A 171 -14.86 -0.63 9.48
CA LEU A 171 -13.93 0.16 8.69
C LEU A 171 -13.61 -0.46 7.32
N ALA A 172 -14.16 -1.62 6.97
CA ALA A 172 -13.81 -2.33 5.73
C ALA A 172 -14.35 -1.62 4.49
N SER A 173 -15.42 -0.85 4.65
CA SER A 173 -15.99 0.01 3.58
C SER A 173 -15.18 1.28 3.31
N ARG A 174 -14.11 1.55 4.08
CA ARG A 174 -13.22 2.69 3.83
C ARG A 174 -12.46 2.47 2.53
N ARG A 175 -12.57 3.44 1.62
CA ARG A 175 -11.69 3.50 0.46
C ARG A 175 -10.47 4.33 0.81
N LEU A 176 -9.36 3.67 1.11
CA LEU A 176 -8.07 4.32 1.11
C LEU A 176 -7.79 4.79 -0.32
N LEU A 177 -7.43 6.06 -0.47
CA LEU A 177 -6.64 6.48 -1.60
C LEU A 177 -5.36 5.66 -1.44
N ASN A 178 -5.08 4.74 -2.35
CA ASN A 178 -3.77 4.10 -2.40
C ASN A 178 -2.76 5.12 -2.93
N PRO A 179 -1.76 5.56 -2.14
CA PRO A 179 -0.43 5.88 -2.68
C PRO A 179 0.69 5.22 -1.84
N PRO A 180 1.73 4.62 -2.46
CA PRO A 180 2.98 5.31 -2.88
C PRO A 180 3.31 4.99 -4.36
N PRO A 181 4.45 5.43 -4.97
CA PRO A 181 4.88 4.81 -6.22
C PRO A 181 4.79 3.30 -6.06
N THR A 182 4.14 2.60 -7.00
CA THR A 182 4.21 1.14 -7.01
C THR A 182 5.69 0.79 -6.91
N PRO A 183 6.14 0.12 -5.82
CA PRO A 183 7.54 -0.25 -5.73
C PRO A 183 7.83 -1.05 -7.00
N TYR A 184 8.90 -0.67 -7.68
CA TYR A 184 9.28 -1.40 -8.88
C TYR A 184 9.61 -2.82 -8.43
N ALA A 185 8.82 -3.77 -8.92
CA ALA A 185 8.90 -5.16 -8.55
C ALA A 185 9.21 -5.98 -9.79
N ALA A 186 10.24 -6.81 -9.71
CA ALA A 186 10.59 -7.76 -10.75
C ALA A 186 10.92 -9.10 -10.10
N CYS A 187 10.70 -10.17 -10.85
CA CYS A 187 11.04 -11.53 -10.43
C CYS A 187 11.74 -12.27 -11.56
N GLY A 188 12.45 -13.33 -11.20
CA GLY A 188 13.18 -14.13 -12.16
C GLY A 188 13.64 -15.44 -11.56
N ARG A 189 14.37 -16.22 -12.38
CA ARG A 189 14.99 -17.46 -11.95
C ARG A 189 16.28 -17.74 -12.71
N THR A 190 17.24 -18.36 -12.06
CA THR A 190 18.40 -18.94 -12.74
C THR A 190 17.99 -20.18 -13.54
N ALA A 191 18.74 -20.52 -14.58
CA ALA A 191 18.47 -21.71 -15.38
C ALA A 191 18.72 -22.99 -14.55
N SER A 192 17.69 -23.86 -14.48
CA SER A 192 17.78 -25.14 -13.77
C SER A 192 18.74 -26.09 -14.50
N GLY A 193 19.82 -26.49 -13.82
CA GLY A 193 20.91 -27.25 -14.43
C GLY A 193 22.12 -26.41 -14.84
N ASP A 194 22.01 -25.09 -14.79
CA ASP A 194 23.07 -24.16 -15.23
C ASP A 194 23.24 -22.98 -14.24
N THR A 195 22.82 -23.20 -12.99
CA THR A 195 23.07 -22.24 -11.91
C THR A 195 24.51 -22.44 -11.44
N GLY A 196 25.32 -21.37 -11.48
CA GLY A 196 26.75 -21.40 -11.15
C GLY A 196 27.04 -21.56 -9.66
N TRP A 197 26.69 -22.72 -9.09
CA TRP A 197 26.92 -23.04 -7.69
C TRP A 197 28.41 -23.18 -7.36
N GLN A 198 28.82 -22.61 -6.23
CA GLN A 198 30.17 -22.71 -5.68
C GLN A 198 30.08 -23.16 -4.22
N VAL A 199 31.07 -23.93 -3.78
CA VAL A 199 31.18 -24.32 -2.37
C VAL A 199 31.71 -23.15 -1.55
N ARG A 200 31.03 -22.83 -0.44
CA ARG A 200 31.54 -21.90 0.56
C ARG A 200 32.09 -22.66 1.76
N THR A 201 33.32 -22.34 2.12
CA THR A 201 34.04 -22.90 3.25
C THR A 201 34.07 -21.93 4.43
N GLY A 202 34.01 -22.47 5.64
CA GLY A 202 34.16 -21.70 6.87
C GLY A 202 35.63 -21.44 7.20
N PRO A 203 35.92 -20.75 8.33
CA PRO A 203 37.28 -20.44 8.75
C PRO A 203 38.20 -21.66 8.93
N ALA A 204 37.63 -22.83 9.25
CA ALA A 204 38.35 -24.10 9.38
C ALA A 204 38.58 -24.82 8.03
N GLY A 205 38.21 -24.21 6.91
CA GLY A 205 38.31 -24.82 5.57
C GLY A 205 37.22 -25.85 5.24
N LEU A 206 36.29 -26.10 6.17
CA LEU A 206 35.20 -27.04 5.97
C LEU A 206 34.04 -26.41 5.17
N PRO A 207 33.53 -27.08 4.12
CA PRO A 207 32.31 -26.69 3.44
C PRO A 207 31.11 -26.60 4.38
N TYR A 208 30.30 -25.55 4.27
CA TYR A 208 29.09 -25.39 5.07
C TYR A 208 27.88 -24.83 4.29
N ALA A 209 28.10 -24.35 3.06
CA ALA A 209 27.04 -23.80 2.22
C ALA A 209 27.40 -23.94 0.75
N VAL A 210 26.39 -23.90 -0.12
CA VAL A 210 26.58 -23.59 -1.54
C VAL A 210 26.10 -22.17 -1.81
N VAL A 211 26.77 -21.49 -2.74
CA VAL A 211 26.46 -20.10 -3.11
C VAL A 211 26.36 -19.96 -4.61
N ALA A 212 25.49 -19.05 -5.05
CA ALA A 212 25.38 -18.67 -6.44
C ALA A 212 25.26 -17.15 -6.54
N ASP A 213 26.03 -16.55 -7.45
CA ASP A 213 25.82 -15.16 -7.84
C ASP A 213 24.67 -15.13 -8.87
N VAL A 214 23.60 -14.42 -8.53
CA VAL A 214 22.37 -14.33 -9.33
C VAL A 214 22.36 -12.99 -10.05
N ASP A 215 22.34 -13.03 -11.37
CA ASP A 215 22.16 -11.86 -12.23
C ASP A 215 20.67 -11.47 -12.28
N THR A 216 20.39 -10.22 -11.97
CA THR A 216 19.04 -9.61 -11.98
C THR A 216 19.01 -8.36 -12.85
N SER A 217 20.04 -8.13 -13.67
CA SER A 217 20.21 -6.90 -14.46
C SER A 217 19.09 -6.63 -15.46
N GLU A 218 18.44 -7.66 -16.00
CA GLU A 218 17.25 -7.52 -16.86
C GLU A 218 16.06 -6.86 -16.15
N ALA A 219 16.03 -6.87 -14.81
CA ALA A 219 15.03 -6.13 -14.06
C ALA A 219 15.29 -4.62 -14.06
N GLY A 220 16.49 -4.13 -14.35
CA GLY A 220 16.72 -2.68 -14.47
C GLY A 220 16.39 -1.88 -13.21
N PHE A 221 16.63 -2.42 -12.01
CA PHE A 221 16.52 -1.66 -10.77
C PHE A 221 17.50 -0.47 -10.80
N GLY A 222 17.03 0.71 -10.38
CA GLY A 222 17.84 1.93 -10.30
C GLY A 222 18.68 2.02 -9.01
N ASP A 223 18.16 1.45 -7.92
CA ASP A 223 18.78 1.38 -6.60
C ASP A 223 18.84 -0.09 -6.14
N THR A 224 19.58 -0.38 -5.06
CA THR A 224 19.64 -1.75 -4.52
C THR A 224 18.27 -2.17 -3.97
N PRO A 225 17.58 -3.15 -4.57
CA PRO A 225 16.28 -3.58 -4.10
C PRO A 225 16.40 -4.50 -2.88
N ALA A 226 15.29 -4.66 -2.16
CA ALA A 226 15.13 -5.74 -1.21
C ALA A 226 14.86 -7.04 -1.97
N TYR A 227 15.83 -7.95 -2.03
CA TYR A 227 15.67 -9.27 -2.65
C TYR A 227 15.16 -10.29 -1.65
N LEU A 228 14.22 -11.12 -2.11
CA LEU A 228 13.85 -12.40 -1.51
C LEU A 228 14.21 -13.50 -2.50
N ALA A 229 14.88 -14.54 -2.02
CA ALA A 229 15.27 -15.70 -2.82
C ALA A 229 14.67 -16.99 -2.26
N ARG A 230 14.26 -17.89 -3.16
CA ARG A 230 13.80 -19.24 -2.85
C ARG A 230 14.64 -20.23 -3.65
N LEU A 231 14.98 -21.34 -3.01
CA LEU A 231 15.64 -22.46 -3.66
C LEU A 231 14.58 -23.38 -4.31
N ASP A 232 14.74 -23.73 -5.57
CA ASP A 232 13.87 -24.64 -6.32
C ASP A 232 14.66 -25.85 -6.82
N GLY A 233 14.06 -27.05 -6.88
CA GLY A 233 14.72 -28.30 -7.30
C GLY A 233 14.46 -29.49 -6.36
N LEU A 234 15.02 -30.66 -6.66
CA LEU A 234 14.91 -31.85 -5.82
C LEU A 234 15.75 -31.69 -4.54
N ARG A 235 15.33 -32.31 -3.44
CA ARG A 235 16.10 -32.28 -2.17
C ARG A 235 16.62 -33.66 -1.76
N MET A 236 15.93 -34.71 -2.21
CA MET A 236 16.31 -36.09 -1.92
C MET A 236 17.37 -36.57 -2.90
N LEU A 237 18.45 -37.12 -2.37
CA LEU A 237 19.50 -37.80 -3.11
C LEU A 237 19.36 -39.30 -2.88
N ASP A 238 19.07 -40.04 -3.94
CA ASP A 238 18.99 -41.49 -3.88
C ASP A 238 20.36 -42.11 -3.59
N ALA A 239 20.37 -43.27 -2.94
CA ALA A 239 21.59 -44.01 -2.61
C ALA A 239 22.51 -44.25 -3.82
N ALA A 240 21.94 -44.48 -5.00
CA ALA A 240 22.67 -44.72 -6.25
C ALA A 240 23.38 -43.47 -6.80
N LEU A 241 22.89 -42.28 -6.47
CA LEU A 241 23.42 -40.99 -6.92
C LEU A 241 24.24 -40.29 -5.83
N SER A 242 24.20 -40.82 -4.60
CA SER A 242 24.96 -40.32 -3.47
C SER A 242 26.43 -40.76 -3.51
N PRO A 243 27.40 -39.84 -3.31
CA PRO A 243 28.82 -40.19 -3.20
C PRO A 243 29.14 -41.21 -2.11
N THR A 244 28.24 -41.38 -1.14
CA THR A 244 28.42 -42.22 0.04
C THR A 244 27.67 -43.54 -0.07
N GLY A 245 26.94 -43.77 -1.17
CA GLY A 245 26.10 -44.94 -1.39
C GLY A 245 24.88 -45.01 -0.46
N ARG A 246 24.57 -43.94 0.28
CA ARG A 246 23.47 -43.84 1.25
C ARG A 246 22.53 -42.70 0.85
N PRO A 247 21.21 -42.87 1.00
CA PRO A 247 20.27 -41.80 0.69
C PRO A 247 20.48 -40.63 1.65
N ALA A 248 20.33 -39.41 1.15
CA ALA A 248 20.53 -38.19 1.94
C ALA A 248 19.58 -37.09 1.48
N LEU A 249 19.18 -36.21 2.40
CA LEU A 249 18.47 -34.98 2.08
C LEU A 249 19.49 -33.83 2.04
N LEU A 250 19.61 -33.15 0.90
CA LEU A 250 20.29 -31.86 0.84
C LEU A 250 19.22 -30.77 0.89
N ASP A 251 19.27 -29.90 1.90
CA ASP A 251 18.34 -28.77 2.02
C ASP A 251 18.88 -27.66 2.91
N GLY A 252 18.42 -26.44 2.67
CA GLY A 252 18.84 -25.26 3.40
C GLY A 252 17.94 -24.07 3.10
N THR A 253 17.70 -23.22 4.10
CA THR A 253 16.95 -21.97 3.90
C THR A 253 17.88 -20.92 3.26
N PRO A 254 17.63 -20.50 2.00
CA PRO A 254 18.48 -19.51 1.36
C PRO A 254 18.35 -18.14 2.03
N TYR A 255 19.42 -17.37 2.00
CA TYR A 255 19.39 -15.95 2.32
C TYR A 255 20.25 -15.15 1.32
N VAL A 256 20.00 -13.85 1.26
CA VAL A 256 20.66 -12.95 0.31
C VAL A 256 21.82 -12.20 1.00
N GLU A 257 22.96 -12.15 0.33
CA GLU A 257 24.12 -11.32 0.67
C GLU A 257 24.50 -10.41 -0.50
N ALA A 258 25.26 -9.35 -0.21
CA ALA A 258 25.89 -8.48 -1.22
C ALA A 258 24.90 -8.05 -2.33
N ALA A 259 23.71 -7.61 -1.93
CA ALA A 259 22.69 -7.12 -2.85
C ALA A 259 23.13 -5.82 -3.51
N GLU A 260 22.95 -5.75 -4.83
CA GLU A 260 23.21 -4.60 -5.70
C GLU A 260 22.07 -4.50 -6.74
N PRO A 261 21.88 -3.38 -7.45
CA PRO A 261 20.73 -3.20 -8.35
C PRO A 261 20.57 -4.29 -9.43
N GLY A 262 21.66 -4.87 -9.91
CA GLY A 262 21.64 -5.89 -10.97
C GLY A 262 22.12 -7.27 -10.56
N ARG A 263 22.40 -7.52 -9.27
CA ARG A 263 22.80 -8.85 -8.79
C ARG A 263 22.65 -9.00 -7.29
N PHE A 264 22.64 -10.24 -6.84
CA PHE A 264 22.85 -10.57 -5.45
C PHE A 264 23.52 -11.94 -5.30
N ARG A 265 24.06 -12.24 -4.11
CA ARG A 265 24.56 -13.57 -3.79
C ARG A 265 23.54 -14.35 -3.00
N CYS A 266 23.07 -15.47 -3.55
CA CYS A 266 22.26 -16.44 -2.83
C CYS A 266 23.17 -17.38 -2.04
N VAL A 267 22.93 -17.54 -0.74
CA VAL A 267 23.64 -18.48 0.11
C VAL A 267 22.67 -19.49 0.66
N VAL A 268 22.98 -20.78 0.48
CA VAL A 268 22.20 -21.91 1.01
C VAL A 268 23.07 -22.64 2.04
N PRO A 269 22.88 -22.38 3.35
CA PRO A 269 23.53 -23.14 4.41
C PRO A 269 23.09 -24.60 4.40
N LEU A 270 24.06 -25.50 4.56
CA LEU A 270 23.84 -26.96 4.60
C LEU A 270 24.30 -27.53 5.95
N PRO A 271 23.67 -27.16 7.09
CA PRO A 271 24.04 -27.69 8.39
C PRO A 271 23.67 -29.18 8.47
N PRO A 272 24.56 -30.04 9.00
CA PRO A 272 24.27 -31.46 9.16
C PRO A 272 23.16 -31.67 10.20
N GLY A 273 22.34 -32.69 9.98
CA GLY A 273 21.26 -33.06 10.89
C GLY A 273 20.60 -34.37 10.50
N THR A 274 19.46 -34.64 11.12
CA THR A 274 18.64 -35.82 10.85
C THR A 274 17.20 -35.38 10.59
N GLY A 275 16.62 -35.89 9.51
CA GLY A 275 15.25 -35.61 9.09
C GLY A 275 14.44 -36.90 8.95
N TRP A 276 13.20 -36.73 8.51
CA TRP A 276 12.27 -37.84 8.29
C TRP A 276 11.68 -37.73 6.88
N GLY A 277 11.78 -38.80 6.11
CA GLY A 277 11.21 -38.92 4.76
C GLY A 277 10.59 -40.30 4.57
N ASP A 278 9.35 -40.36 4.08
CA ASP A 278 8.60 -41.60 3.81
C ASP A 278 8.63 -42.61 4.98
N GLY A 279 8.50 -42.11 6.22
CA GLY A 279 8.49 -42.93 7.44
C GLY A 279 9.85 -43.47 7.87
N THR A 280 10.94 -43.05 7.21
CA THR A 280 12.31 -43.48 7.50
C THR A 280 13.17 -42.29 7.91
N GLN A 281 14.11 -42.50 8.83
CA GLN A 281 15.09 -41.49 9.19
C GLN A 281 16.10 -41.33 8.04
N VAL A 282 16.36 -40.09 7.64
CA VAL A 282 17.31 -39.74 6.57
C VAL A 282 18.28 -38.69 7.08
N ASP A 283 19.57 -38.82 6.75
CA ASP A 283 20.58 -37.83 7.10
C ASP A 283 20.38 -36.56 6.27
N VAL A 284 20.35 -35.41 6.94
CA VAL A 284 20.22 -34.08 6.31
C VAL A 284 21.61 -33.47 6.23
N ASN A 285 22.01 -33.04 5.03
CA ASN A 285 23.31 -32.45 4.75
C ASN A 285 24.49 -33.22 5.40
N PRO A 286 24.61 -34.54 5.20
CA PRO A 286 25.66 -35.31 5.83
C PRO A 286 27.03 -34.81 5.37
N SER A 287 27.98 -34.71 6.32
CA SER A 287 29.25 -33.99 6.12
C SER A 287 30.16 -34.64 5.06
N ASP A 288 30.02 -35.94 4.81
CA ASP A 288 30.71 -36.67 3.75
C ASP A 288 30.16 -36.34 2.35
N VAL A 289 28.87 -36.01 2.23
CA VAL A 289 28.27 -35.49 0.98
C VAL A 289 28.58 -34.00 0.80
N VAL A 290 28.42 -33.18 1.85
CA VAL A 290 28.71 -31.73 1.79
C VAL A 290 30.22 -31.46 1.62
N GLY A 291 31.07 -32.34 2.13
CA GLY A 291 32.52 -32.30 1.94
C GLY A 291 33.01 -32.88 0.61
N SER A 292 32.13 -33.47 -0.19
CA SER A 292 32.49 -34.14 -1.44
C SER A 292 32.88 -33.14 -2.53
N ALA A 293 33.89 -33.48 -3.33
CA ALA A 293 34.26 -32.75 -4.54
C ALA A 293 33.13 -32.71 -5.58
N ALA A 294 32.15 -33.63 -5.49
CA ALA A 294 31.00 -33.69 -6.36
C ALA A 294 29.84 -32.77 -5.94
N LEU A 295 29.91 -32.06 -4.80
CA LEU A 295 28.76 -31.31 -4.26
C LEU A 295 28.13 -30.35 -5.27
N THR A 296 28.95 -29.55 -5.96
CA THR A 296 28.48 -28.58 -6.96
C THR A 296 27.83 -29.26 -8.15
N ASP A 297 28.37 -30.39 -8.61
CA ASP A 297 27.76 -31.18 -9.68
C ASP A 297 26.43 -31.78 -9.22
N LEU A 298 26.37 -32.35 -8.01
CA LEU A 298 25.13 -32.88 -7.44
C LEU A 298 24.01 -31.84 -7.38
N VAL A 299 24.27 -30.65 -6.81
CA VAL A 299 23.24 -29.61 -6.71
C VAL A 299 22.85 -29.07 -8.09
N THR A 300 23.80 -29.01 -9.04
CA THR A 300 23.56 -28.45 -10.37
C THR A 300 22.85 -29.45 -11.30
N THR A 301 23.40 -30.64 -11.49
CA THR A 301 22.96 -31.58 -12.53
C THR A 301 21.97 -32.61 -12.01
N THR A 302 22.18 -33.12 -10.80
CA THR A 302 21.35 -34.18 -10.21
C THR A 302 20.09 -33.62 -9.56
N LEU A 303 20.25 -32.69 -8.62
CA LEU A 303 19.14 -32.06 -7.90
C LEU A 303 18.53 -30.88 -8.64
N ARG A 304 19.24 -30.37 -9.67
CA ARG A 304 18.78 -29.31 -10.56
C ARG A 304 18.38 -28.03 -9.82
N TRP A 305 19.13 -27.69 -8.78
CA TRP A 305 18.90 -26.51 -7.95
C TRP A 305 19.00 -25.23 -8.76
N SER A 306 17.97 -24.40 -8.63
CA SER A 306 17.91 -23.04 -9.17
C SER A 306 17.41 -22.07 -8.12
N VAL A 307 17.71 -20.79 -8.32
CA VAL A 307 17.27 -19.71 -7.43
C VAL A 307 16.13 -18.97 -8.13
N GLU A 308 14.95 -19.00 -7.52
CA GLU A 308 13.87 -18.07 -7.83
C GLU A 308 13.99 -16.85 -6.94
N TRP A 309 13.65 -15.68 -7.46
CA TRP A 309 13.76 -14.45 -6.70
C TRP A 309 12.69 -13.43 -7.05
N ILE A 310 12.43 -12.53 -6.11
CA ILE A 310 11.70 -11.28 -6.30
C ILE A 310 12.52 -10.15 -5.70
N GLY A 311 12.62 -9.02 -6.41
CA GLY A 311 13.23 -7.79 -5.92
C GLY A 311 12.18 -6.68 -5.83
N LEU A 312 12.26 -5.88 -4.77
CA LEU A 312 11.38 -4.74 -4.52
C LEU A 312 12.22 -3.48 -4.32
N GLN A 313 12.03 -2.47 -5.19
CA GLN A 313 12.64 -1.14 -5.06
C GLN A 313 11.55 -0.11 -4.75
N SER A 314 11.67 0.57 -3.61
CA SER A 314 10.74 1.61 -3.13
C SER A 314 11.27 3.01 -3.37
#